data_AF-A0A9N8J9W7-F1
#
_entry.id   AF-A0A9N8J9W7-F1
#
_cell.length_a   1.000
_cell.length_b   1.000
_cell.length_c   1.000
_cell.angle_alpha   90.00
_cell.angle_beta   90.00
_cell.angle_gamma   90.00
#
_symmetry.space_group_name_H-M   'P 1'
#
loop_
_entity.id
_entity.type
_entity.pdbx_description
1 polymer ?
#
loop_
_entity_poly.entity_id
_entity_poly.type
_entity_poly.pdbx_seq_one_letter_code
_entity_poly.pdbx_strand_id
1 'polypeptide(L)'
;MAAARELEDYLQTGRYKDGLSKCNKLLKKSPANNQLLYFKANFLFSMMQLDEGNQILDQLCSRNPPIVDLTLISDLDELATMAVLDDYPRPLSNGPRAGKLWANATNAAGKNGVVAINQKRFTIAALIAMKKADPANKRYKLAHIAIQQLLSEADKDEKVAGMNRILAFRTLKQLPVEDSAQLRLMMNLYRRQGQKKDMIEALDSFKDKKDDKLAKQIINDWPFTREKIQLYIAESRWQELFDLCSSLLGENSVEGALSRVRDDWVVWDGLAKAASKLGEEDVIPAVNEKDDWRIKRLHTMAKLQATVLSEAETDPDVKSQKTLQSAKEFFVEWQSYPFCYGDIKEFVDNLPSEAQQDFLGHVSDSSLRPSKPDAKRSAKDVK
;
A
#
# COMPACT_ATOMS: atom_id res chain seq x y z
N MET A 1 -3.14 -27.02 -36.99
CA MET A 1 -2.42 -25.73 -36.90
C MET A 1 -2.53 -24.88 -38.16
N ALA A 2 -2.27 -25.41 -39.38
CA ALA A 2 -2.35 -24.60 -40.61
C ALA A 2 -3.73 -23.94 -40.83
N ALA A 3 -4.83 -24.68 -40.64
CA ALA A 3 -6.18 -24.13 -40.81
C ALA A 3 -6.55 -23.05 -39.77
N ALA A 4 -6.04 -23.12 -38.55
CA ALA A 4 -6.31 -22.12 -37.51
C ALA A 4 -5.62 -20.78 -37.84
N ARG A 5 -4.36 -20.84 -38.28
CA ARG A 5 -3.62 -19.65 -38.75
C ARG A 5 -4.29 -19.00 -39.96
N GLU A 6 -4.80 -19.80 -40.88
CA GLU A 6 -5.54 -19.30 -42.04
C GLU A 6 -6.83 -18.57 -41.61
N LEU A 7 -7.59 -19.12 -40.64
CA LEU A 7 -8.80 -18.47 -40.12
C LEU A 7 -8.49 -17.19 -39.35
N GLU A 8 -7.39 -17.16 -38.61
CA GLU A 8 -6.91 -15.97 -37.91
C GLU A 8 -6.53 -14.83 -38.88
N ASP A 9 -5.88 -15.16 -40.01
CA ASP A 9 -5.60 -14.18 -41.07
C ASP A 9 -6.88 -13.54 -41.63
N TYR A 10 -7.95 -14.32 -41.85
CA TYR A 10 -9.24 -13.74 -42.29
C TYR A 10 -9.82 -12.77 -41.26
N LEU A 11 -9.66 -13.01 -39.96
CA LEU A 11 -10.09 -12.09 -38.91
C LEU A 11 -9.25 -10.80 -38.92
N GLN A 12 -7.93 -10.93 -38.98
CA GLN A 12 -7.00 -9.78 -38.97
C GLN A 12 -7.15 -8.89 -40.21
N THR A 13 -7.43 -9.49 -41.37
CA THR A 13 -7.61 -8.78 -42.65
C THR A 13 -9.03 -8.28 -42.89
N GLY A 14 -9.97 -8.49 -41.96
CA GLY A 14 -11.37 -8.05 -42.10
C GLY A 14 -12.19 -8.86 -43.11
N ARG A 15 -11.66 -9.97 -43.62
CA ARG A 15 -12.30 -10.82 -44.63
C ARG A 15 -13.26 -11.83 -44.00
N TYR A 16 -14.22 -11.34 -43.21
CA TYR A 16 -15.07 -12.17 -42.35
C TYR A 16 -15.98 -13.14 -43.12
N LYS A 17 -16.52 -12.73 -44.27
CA LYS A 17 -17.39 -13.59 -45.10
C LYS A 17 -16.64 -14.80 -45.67
N ASP A 18 -15.42 -14.57 -46.14
CA ASP A 18 -14.55 -15.62 -46.68
C ASP A 18 -14.12 -16.58 -45.57
N GLY A 19 -13.72 -16.02 -44.42
CA GLY A 19 -13.40 -16.77 -43.21
C GLY A 19 -14.56 -17.64 -42.74
N LEU A 20 -15.79 -17.09 -42.66
CA LEU A 20 -16.99 -17.83 -42.28
C LEU A 20 -17.30 -18.96 -43.29
N SER A 21 -17.22 -18.68 -44.59
CA SER A 21 -17.44 -19.67 -45.65
C SER A 21 -16.43 -20.84 -45.54
N LYS A 22 -15.15 -20.52 -45.33
CA LYS A 22 -14.11 -21.52 -45.12
C LYS A 22 -14.35 -22.31 -43.83
N CYS A 23 -14.71 -21.65 -42.74
CA CYS A 23 -15.03 -22.28 -41.47
C CYS A 23 -16.21 -23.26 -41.59
N ASN A 24 -17.29 -22.87 -42.28
CA ASN A 24 -18.43 -23.74 -42.55
C ASN A 24 -18.05 -24.99 -43.38
N LYS A 25 -17.16 -24.85 -44.37
CA LYS A 25 -16.64 -26.00 -45.14
C LYS A 25 -15.85 -26.96 -44.25
N LEU A 26 -15.05 -26.45 -43.31
CA LEU A 26 -14.28 -27.27 -42.38
C LEU A 26 -15.19 -27.95 -41.34
N LEU A 27 -16.20 -27.24 -40.83
CA LEU A 27 -17.18 -27.79 -39.89
C LEU A 27 -18.03 -28.91 -40.49
N LYS A 28 -18.29 -28.92 -41.82
CA LYS A 28 -18.93 -30.07 -42.48
C LYS A 28 -18.16 -31.38 -42.28
N LYS A 29 -16.82 -31.32 -42.19
CA LYS A 29 -15.95 -32.48 -41.96
C LYS A 29 -15.74 -32.78 -40.48
N SER A 30 -15.86 -31.77 -39.61
CA SER A 30 -15.66 -31.92 -38.17
C SER A 30 -16.63 -31.03 -37.39
N PRO A 31 -17.93 -31.41 -37.32
CA PRO A 31 -18.98 -30.54 -36.76
C PRO A 31 -18.80 -30.20 -35.29
N ALA A 32 -18.10 -31.06 -34.55
CA ALA A 32 -17.86 -30.95 -33.12
C ALA A 32 -16.50 -30.29 -32.76
N ASN A 33 -15.79 -29.71 -33.73
CA ASN A 33 -14.48 -29.12 -33.46
C ASN A 33 -14.64 -27.75 -32.75
N ASN A 34 -14.23 -27.69 -31.48
CA ASN A 34 -14.41 -26.48 -30.65
C ASN A 34 -13.67 -25.26 -31.20
N GLN A 35 -12.47 -25.43 -31.78
CA GLN A 35 -11.69 -24.33 -32.35
C GLN A 35 -12.40 -23.73 -33.57
N LEU A 36 -12.96 -24.59 -34.44
CA LEU A 36 -13.70 -24.12 -35.62
C LEU A 36 -15.02 -23.45 -35.21
N LEU A 37 -15.70 -23.97 -34.18
CA LEU A 37 -16.91 -23.33 -33.64
C LEU A 37 -16.58 -21.96 -33.02
N TYR A 38 -15.45 -21.82 -32.33
CA TYR A 38 -14.96 -20.52 -31.85
C TYR A 38 -14.75 -19.54 -33.01
N PHE A 39 -14.00 -19.92 -34.05
CA PHE A 39 -13.77 -19.03 -35.20
C PHE A 39 -15.09 -18.67 -35.89
N LYS A 40 -16.02 -19.62 -36.03
CA LYS A 40 -17.36 -19.35 -36.56
C LYS A 40 -18.07 -18.28 -35.74
N ALA A 41 -18.12 -18.43 -34.42
CA ALA A 41 -18.73 -17.44 -33.54
C ALA A 41 -18.05 -16.06 -33.69
N ASN A 42 -16.71 -16.01 -33.69
CA ASN A 42 -15.96 -14.77 -33.83
C ASN A 42 -16.25 -14.04 -35.15
N PHE A 43 -16.31 -14.76 -36.28
CA PHE A 43 -16.74 -14.17 -37.55
C PHE A 43 -18.18 -13.63 -37.50
N LEU A 44 -19.11 -14.37 -36.89
CA LEU A 44 -20.50 -13.94 -36.75
C LEU A 44 -20.61 -12.65 -35.92
N PHE A 45 -19.89 -12.57 -34.80
CA PHE A 45 -19.80 -11.34 -34.00
C PHE A 45 -19.21 -10.17 -34.80
N SER A 46 -18.12 -10.42 -35.54
CA SER A 46 -17.48 -9.41 -36.40
C SER A 46 -18.39 -8.90 -37.53
N MET A 47 -19.42 -9.67 -37.90
CA MET A 47 -20.43 -9.30 -38.89
C MET A 47 -21.76 -8.85 -38.27
N MET A 48 -21.80 -8.61 -36.96
CA MET A 48 -23.01 -8.23 -36.20
C MET A 48 -24.15 -9.26 -36.27
N GLN A 49 -23.83 -10.52 -36.58
CA GLN A 49 -24.78 -11.64 -36.58
C GLN A 49 -24.85 -12.25 -35.17
N LEU A 50 -25.31 -11.45 -34.21
CA LEU A 50 -25.18 -11.71 -32.78
C LEU A 50 -25.98 -12.94 -32.32
N ASP A 51 -27.17 -13.18 -32.85
CA ASP A 51 -28.02 -14.29 -32.39
C ASP A 51 -27.36 -15.66 -32.63
N GLU A 52 -26.87 -15.91 -33.84
CA GLU A 52 -26.17 -17.16 -34.17
C GLU A 52 -24.82 -17.25 -33.44
N GLY A 53 -24.09 -16.13 -33.34
CA GLY A 53 -22.83 -16.06 -32.60
C GLY A 53 -23.02 -16.42 -31.13
N ASN A 54 -24.05 -15.87 -30.49
CA ASN A 54 -24.43 -16.13 -29.11
C ASN A 54 -24.84 -17.60 -28.89
N GLN A 55 -25.62 -18.19 -29.79
CA GLN A 55 -26.00 -19.60 -29.69
C GLN A 55 -24.77 -20.52 -29.71
N ILE A 56 -23.80 -20.26 -30.59
CA ILE A 56 -22.57 -21.06 -30.65
C ILE A 56 -21.72 -20.83 -29.40
N LEU A 57 -21.59 -19.59 -28.94
CA LEU A 57 -20.87 -19.27 -27.71
C LEU A 57 -21.47 -19.97 -26.49
N ASP A 58 -22.80 -19.97 -26.35
CA ASP A 58 -23.51 -20.65 -25.26
C ASP A 58 -23.28 -22.17 -25.28
N GLN A 59 -23.24 -22.76 -26.48
CA GLN A 59 -22.90 -24.18 -26.67
C GLN A 59 -21.46 -24.49 -26.25
N LEU A 60 -20.51 -23.60 -26.56
CA LEU A 60 -19.09 -23.77 -26.20
C LEU A 60 -18.86 -23.60 -24.70
N CYS A 61 -19.48 -22.60 -24.06
CA CYS A 61 -19.40 -22.39 -22.61
C CYS A 61 -20.07 -23.53 -21.80
N SER A 62 -21.01 -24.25 -22.41
CA SER A 62 -21.78 -25.34 -21.78
C SER A 62 -21.40 -26.74 -22.28
N ARG A 63 -20.27 -26.89 -22.96
CA ARG A 63 -19.83 -28.12 -23.63
C ARG A 63 -19.71 -29.30 -22.64
N ASN A 64 -20.08 -30.49 -23.09
CA ASN A 64 -19.83 -31.76 -22.40
C ASN A 64 -19.20 -32.78 -23.38
N PRO A 65 -17.97 -33.27 -23.17
CA PRO A 65 -17.07 -32.94 -22.07
C PRO A 65 -16.64 -31.46 -22.08
N PRO A 66 -16.34 -30.86 -20.90
CA PRO A 66 -15.85 -29.49 -20.81
C PRO A 66 -14.57 -29.24 -21.60
N ILE A 67 -14.43 -28.00 -22.11
CA ILE A 67 -13.20 -27.55 -22.75
C ILE A 67 -12.16 -27.31 -21.65
N VAL A 68 -11.00 -27.96 -21.76
CA VAL A 68 -9.86 -27.82 -20.82
C VAL A 68 -8.61 -27.23 -21.48
N ASP A 69 -8.66 -26.98 -22.79
CA ASP A 69 -7.56 -26.32 -23.50
C ASP A 69 -7.47 -24.84 -23.10
N LEU A 70 -6.35 -24.48 -22.47
CA LEU A 70 -6.14 -23.16 -21.87
C LEU A 70 -6.13 -22.01 -22.88
N THR A 71 -5.68 -22.27 -24.11
CA THR A 71 -5.63 -21.26 -25.17
C THR A 71 -7.05 -20.95 -25.61
N LEU A 72 -7.81 -21.99 -25.97
CA LEU A 72 -9.20 -21.84 -26.40
C LEU A 72 -10.12 -21.30 -25.29
N ILE A 73 -9.89 -21.65 -24.02
CA ILE A 73 -10.64 -21.04 -22.91
C ILE A 73 -10.38 -19.53 -22.84
N SER A 74 -9.13 -19.09 -23.04
CA SER A 74 -8.76 -17.66 -23.02
C SER A 74 -9.44 -16.93 -24.17
N ASP A 75 -9.40 -17.51 -25.38
CA ASP A 75 -10.04 -16.95 -26.57
C ASP A 75 -11.57 -16.84 -26.42
N LEU A 76 -12.20 -17.85 -25.79
CA LEU A 76 -13.64 -17.85 -25.52
C LEU A 76 -14.04 -16.87 -24.41
N ASP A 77 -13.17 -16.64 -23.42
CA ASP A 77 -13.38 -15.65 -22.36
C ASP A 77 -13.37 -14.21 -22.92
N GLU A 78 -12.44 -13.93 -23.83
CA GLU A 78 -12.38 -12.66 -24.55
C GLU A 78 -13.62 -12.47 -25.42
N LEU A 79 -14.02 -13.50 -26.18
CA LEU A 79 -15.22 -13.45 -27.00
C LEU A 79 -16.50 -13.27 -26.17
N ALA A 80 -16.59 -13.93 -25.01
CA ALA A 80 -17.71 -13.76 -24.09
C ALA A 80 -17.77 -12.36 -23.48
N THR A 81 -16.61 -11.73 -23.26
CA THR A 81 -16.53 -10.34 -22.80
C THR A 81 -16.97 -9.37 -23.88
N MET A 82 -16.57 -9.59 -25.13
CA MET A 82 -17.04 -8.79 -26.27
C MET A 82 -18.54 -8.90 -26.48
N ALA A 83 -19.12 -10.08 -26.30
CA ALA A 83 -20.56 -10.31 -26.49
C ALA A 83 -21.47 -9.53 -25.52
N VAL A 84 -20.93 -9.00 -24.43
CA VAL A 84 -21.65 -8.20 -23.42
C VAL A 84 -21.08 -6.78 -23.28
N LEU A 85 -20.21 -6.36 -24.21
CA LEU A 85 -19.48 -5.10 -24.11
C LEU A 85 -20.39 -3.87 -24.12
N ASP A 86 -21.52 -3.98 -24.83
CA ASP A 86 -22.54 -2.95 -25.00
C ASP A 86 -23.64 -3.00 -23.93
N ASP A 87 -23.60 -3.98 -23.02
CA ASP A 87 -24.54 -4.04 -21.90
C ASP A 87 -24.22 -2.92 -20.89
N TYR A 88 -25.22 -2.08 -20.60
CA TYR A 88 -25.11 -1.01 -19.60
C TYR A 88 -26.02 -1.28 -18.39
N PRO A 89 -25.50 -1.18 -17.15
CA PRO A 89 -24.11 -0.88 -16.80
C PRO A 89 -23.17 -2.05 -17.09
N ARG A 90 -21.94 -1.74 -17.51
CA ARG A 90 -20.91 -2.76 -17.79
C ARG A 90 -20.71 -3.64 -16.54
N PRO A 91 -20.82 -4.97 -16.66
CA PRO A 91 -20.61 -5.86 -15.53
C PRO A 91 -19.15 -5.79 -15.03
N LEU A 92 -18.96 -5.87 -13.71
CA LEU A 92 -17.63 -5.91 -13.06
C LEU A 92 -16.87 -7.23 -13.29
N SER A 93 -17.43 -8.13 -14.11
CA SER A 93 -16.85 -9.43 -14.46
C SER A 93 -17.16 -9.73 -15.93
N ASN A 94 -16.45 -10.70 -16.51
CA ASN A 94 -16.65 -11.19 -17.89
C ASN A 94 -18.02 -11.89 -18.12
N GLY A 95 -18.96 -11.75 -17.18
CA GLY A 95 -20.33 -12.27 -17.29
C GLY A 95 -20.50 -13.75 -16.92
N PRO A 96 -21.75 -14.24 -16.91
CA PRO A 96 -22.10 -15.60 -16.50
C PRO A 96 -21.55 -16.67 -17.45
N ARG A 97 -21.39 -16.36 -18.74
CA ARG A 97 -20.82 -17.27 -19.75
C ARG A 97 -19.35 -17.60 -19.45
N ALA A 98 -18.53 -16.58 -19.27
CA ALA A 98 -17.15 -16.73 -18.82
C ALA A 98 -17.08 -17.47 -17.47
N GLY A 99 -17.92 -17.06 -16.50
CA GLY A 99 -18.08 -17.75 -15.22
C GLY A 99 -18.26 -19.26 -15.38
N LYS A 100 -19.23 -19.67 -16.19
CA LYS A 100 -19.57 -21.07 -16.47
C LYS A 100 -18.46 -21.81 -17.21
N LEU A 101 -17.86 -21.21 -18.24
CA LEU A 101 -16.76 -21.79 -19.01
C LEU A 101 -15.60 -22.19 -18.09
N TRP A 102 -15.10 -21.24 -17.30
CA TRP A 102 -14.00 -21.48 -16.37
C TRP A 102 -14.37 -22.44 -15.23
N ALA A 103 -15.61 -22.40 -14.73
CA ALA A 103 -16.06 -23.34 -13.70
C ALA A 103 -16.09 -24.78 -14.23
N ASN A 104 -16.62 -24.98 -15.45
CA ASN A 104 -16.63 -26.28 -16.10
C ASN A 104 -15.21 -26.81 -16.36
N ALA A 105 -14.34 -25.94 -16.88
CA ALA A 105 -12.93 -26.28 -17.12
C ALA A 105 -12.21 -26.65 -15.82
N THR A 106 -12.43 -25.89 -14.75
CA THR A 106 -11.86 -26.15 -13.41
C THR A 106 -12.34 -27.48 -12.84
N ASN A 107 -13.64 -27.78 -12.95
CA ASN A 107 -14.22 -29.02 -12.43
C ASN A 107 -13.75 -30.26 -13.21
N ALA A 108 -13.52 -30.11 -14.52
CA ALA A 108 -12.99 -31.19 -15.36
C ALA A 108 -11.48 -31.37 -15.21
N ALA A 109 -10.77 -30.37 -14.69
CA ALA A 109 -9.34 -30.43 -14.52
C ALA A 109 -8.96 -31.24 -13.29
N GLY A 110 -7.98 -32.14 -13.44
CA GLY A 110 -7.32 -32.76 -12.31
C GLY A 110 -6.61 -31.73 -11.42
N LYS A 111 -6.09 -32.16 -10.27
CA LYS A 111 -5.46 -31.29 -9.25
C LYS A 111 -4.46 -30.27 -9.83
N ASN A 112 -3.55 -30.70 -10.71
CA ASN A 112 -2.57 -29.82 -11.35
C ASN A 112 -3.19 -28.90 -12.42
N GLY A 113 -4.23 -29.36 -13.10
CA GLY A 113 -4.95 -28.58 -14.11
C GLY A 113 -5.79 -27.46 -13.49
N VAL A 114 -6.36 -27.67 -12.29
CA VAL A 114 -7.10 -26.62 -11.55
C VAL A 114 -6.21 -25.40 -11.33
N VAL A 115 -4.97 -25.60 -10.90
CA VAL A 115 -4.01 -24.51 -10.68
C VAL A 115 -3.68 -23.82 -12.01
N ALA A 116 -3.31 -24.57 -13.04
CA ALA A 116 -2.95 -24.00 -14.34
C ALA A 116 -4.11 -23.20 -14.98
N ILE A 117 -5.35 -23.70 -14.88
CA ILE A 117 -6.56 -23.03 -15.36
C ILE A 117 -6.80 -21.73 -14.60
N ASN A 118 -6.73 -21.77 -13.28
CA ASN A 118 -7.12 -20.64 -12.46
C ASN A 118 -6.02 -19.60 -12.26
N GLN A 119 -4.75 -19.91 -12.54
CA GLN A 119 -3.65 -18.94 -12.48
C GLN A 119 -3.85 -17.73 -13.40
N LYS A 120 -4.52 -17.91 -14.54
CA LYS A 120 -4.86 -16.81 -15.45
C LYS A 120 -6.03 -15.96 -14.96
N ARG A 121 -6.77 -16.43 -13.94
CA ARG A 121 -8.00 -15.79 -13.46
C ARG A 121 -7.88 -15.49 -11.96
N PHE A 122 -7.58 -14.24 -11.62
CA PHE A 122 -7.54 -13.80 -10.21
C PHE A 122 -8.94 -13.41 -9.69
N THR A 123 -9.87 -14.37 -9.65
CA THR A 123 -11.21 -14.19 -9.01
C THR A 123 -11.30 -14.95 -7.68
N ILE A 124 -12.27 -14.62 -6.81
CA ILE A 124 -12.53 -15.38 -5.57
C ILE A 124 -12.70 -16.87 -5.86
N ALA A 125 -13.57 -17.23 -6.81
CA ALA A 125 -13.86 -18.63 -7.12
C ALA A 125 -12.60 -19.38 -7.58
N ALA A 126 -11.78 -18.73 -8.41
CA ALA A 126 -10.51 -19.27 -8.88
C ALA A 126 -9.49 -19.46 -7.75
N LEU A 127 -9.38 -18.49 -6.84
CA LEU A 127 -8.51 -18.60 -5.67
C LEU A 127 -8.98 -19.65 -4.66
N ILE A 128 -10.29 -19.80 -4.47
CA ILE A 128 -10.87 -20.91 -3.67
C ILE A 128 -10.51 -22.25 -4.30
N ALA A 129 -10.65 -22.39 -5.62
CA ALA A 129 -10.29 -23.61 -6.34
C ALA A 129 -8.80 -23.92 -6.21
N MET A 130 -7.93 -22.93 -6.43
CA MET A 130 -6.47 -23.08 -6.27
C MET A 130 -6.08 -23.44 -4.84
N LYS A 131 -6.68 -22.80 -3.83
CA LYS A 131 -6.46 -23.12 -2.41
C LYS A 131 -6.92 -24.55 -2.07
N LYS A 132 -8.02 -25.03 -2.65
CA LYS A 132 -8.48 -26.42 -2.45
C LYS A 132 -7.55 -27.43 -3.14
N ALA A 133 -7.07 -27.10 -4.33
CA ALA A 133 -6.15 -27.94 -5.10
C ALA A 133 -4.75 -27.99 -4.47
N ASP A 134 -4.26 -26.89 -3.90
CA ASP A 134 -2.96 -26.78 -3.26
C ASP A 134 -3.05 -26.02 -1.92
N PRO A 135 -3.56 -26.67 -0.85
CA PRO A 135 -3.76 -26.03 0.44
C PRO A 135 -2.46 -25.60 1.14
N ALA A 136 -1.33 -26.21 0.77
CA ALA A 136 -0.02 -25.90 1.34
C ALA A 136 0.54 -24.57 0.81
N ASN A 137 0.10 -24.13 -0.37
CA ASN A 137 0.57 -22.92 -0.98
C ASN A 137 -0.11 -21.68 -0.39
N LYS A 138 0.60 -21.07 0.56
CA LYS A 138 0.16 -19.88 1.30
C LYS A 138 -0.10 -18.68 0.40
N ARG A 139 0.54 -18.60 -0.77
CA ARG A 139 0.33 -17.48 -1.72
C ARG A 139 -1.12 -17.41 -2.17
N TYR A 140 -1.77 -18.56 -2.42
CA TYR A 140 -3.19 -18.57 -2.79
C TYR A 140 -4.09 -18.10 -1.65
N LYS A 141 -3.75 -18.45 -0.40
CA LYS A 141 -4.49 -17.96 0.78
C LYS A 141 -4.33 -16.45 0.96
N LEU A 142 -3.11 -15.92 0.84
CA LEU A 142 -2.83 -14.48 0.94
C LEU A 142 -3.47 -13.68 -0.20
N ALA A 143 -3.39 -14.19 -1.44
CA ALA A 143 -4.07 -13.58 -2.58
C ALA A 143 -5.59 -13.58 -2.39
N HIS A 144 -6.17 -14.67 -1.87
CA HIS A 144 -7.61 -14.74 -1.58
C HIS A 144 -8.04 -13.65 -0.58
N ILE A 145 -7.27 -13.46 0.50
CA ILE A 145 -7.50 -12.40 1.49
C ILE A 145 -7.44 -11.02 0.83
N ALA A 146 -6.41 -10.77 0.01
CA ALA A 146 -6.24 -9.48 -0.68
C ALA A 146 -7.41 -9.17 -1.62
N ILE A 147 -7.87 -10.17 -2.39
CA ILE A 147 -9.02 -10.00 -3.29
C ILE A 147 -10.33 -9.81 -2.52
N GLN A 148 -10.53 -10.51 -1.39
CA GLN A 148 -11.68 -10.26 -0.51
C GLN A 148 -11.69 -8.80 -0.03
N GLN A 149 -10.54 -8.25 0.37
CA GLN A 149 -10.45 -6.84 0.75
C GLN A 149 -10.80 -5.91 -0.43
N LEU A 150 -10.23 -6.13 -1.61
CA LEU A 150 -10.52 -5.29 -2.78
C LEU A 150 -11.99 -5.34 -3.19
N LEU A 151 -12.61 -6.52 -3.14
CA LEU A 151 -14.05 -6.65 -3.41
C LEU A 151 -14.90 -5.95 -2.37
N SER A 152 -14.48 -5.93 -1.10
CA SER A 152 -15.19 -5.15 -0.07
C SER A 152 -15.19 -3.64 -0.30
N GLU A 153 -14.29 -3.14 -1.14
CA GLU A 153 -14.19 -1.72 -1.49
C GLU A 153 -14.91 -1.41 -2.81
N ALA A 154 -15.04 -2.41 -3.69
CA ALA A 154 -15.67 -2.26 -5.01
C ALA A 154 -17.17 -2.58 -5.02
N ASP A 155 -17.65 -3.39 -4.07
CA ASP A 155 -19.05 -3.81 -4.02
C ASP A 155 -19.95 -2.68 -3.50
N LYS A 156 -21.12 -2.51 -4.12
CA LYS A 156 -22.13 -1.53 -3.72
C LYS A 156 -23.06 -2.06 -2.63
N ASP A 157 -23.16 -3.39 -2.49
CA ASP A 157 -23.94 -4.01 -1.42
C ASP A 157 -23.10 -4.04 -0.14
N GLU A 158 -23.44 -3.18 0.82
CA GLU A 158 -22.74 -3.08 2.11
C GLU A 158 -22.76 -4.40 2.90
N LYS A 159 -23.77 -5.27 2.73
CA LYS A 159 -23.77 -6.57 3.42
C LYS A 159 -22.69 -7.48 2.86
N VAL A 160 -22.55 -7.53 1.54
CA VAL A 160 -21.52 -8.32 0.85
C VAL A 160 -20.14 -7.73 1.11
N ALA A 161 -20.01 -6.40 1.00
CA ALA A 161 -18.79 -5.68 1.31
C ALA A 161 -18.34 -5.92 2.76
N GLY A 162 -19.24 -5.74 3.73
CA GLY A 162 -18.97 -5.97 5.15
C GLY A 162 -18.56 -7.42 5.44
N MET A 163 -19.23 -8.41 4.84
CA MET A 163 -18.85 -9.81 4.97
C MET A 163 -17.43 -10.07 4.44
N ASN A 164 -17.10 -9.57 3.25
CA ASN A 164 -15.78 -9.72 2.66
C ASN A 164 -14.69 -9.07 3.52
N ARG A 165 -14.96 -7.88 4.09
CA ARG A 165 -14.08 -7.17 5.02
C ARG A 165 -13.77 -8.00 6.26
N ILE A 166 -14.81 -8.55 6.90
CA ILE A 166 -14.69 -9.40 8.10
C ILE A 166 -13.92 -10.69 7.79
N LEU A 167 -14.22 -11.35 6.66
CA LEU A 167 -13.54 -12.58 6.26
C LEU A 167 -12.05 -12.34 5.99
N ALA A 168 -11.71 -11.28 5.26
CA ALA A 168 -10.33 -10.93 4.98
C ALA A 168 -9.55 -10.67 6.27
N PHE A 169 -10.11 -9.86 7.18
CA PHE A 169 -9.51 -9.55 8.48
C PHE A 169 -9.31 -10.79 9.34
N ARG A 170 -10.39 -11.54 9.61
CA ARG A 170 -10.33 -12.71 10.49
C ARG A 170 -9.39 -13.78 9.97
N THR A 171 -9.39 -14.02 8.65
CA THR A 171 -8.52 -15.03 8.05
C THR A 171 -7.06 -14.62 8.12
N LEU A 172 -6.76 -13.32 7.97
CA LEU A 172 -5.39 -12.82 8.05
C LEU A 172 -4.88 -12.78 9.49
N LYS A 173 -5.70 -12.35 10.45
CA LYS A 173 -5.34 -12.31 11.88
C LYS A 173 -4.96 -13.68 12.44
N GLN A 174 -5.56 -14.75 11.90
CA GLN A 174 -5.26 -16.14 12.30
C GLN A 174 -4.00 -16.72 11.64
N LEU A 175 -3.40 -16.02 10.67
CA LEU A 175 -2.19 -16.49 10.01
C LEU A 175 -0.94 -16.05 10.79
N PRO A 176 0.02 -16.95 11.03
CA PRO A 176 1.31 -16.53 11.53
C PRO A 176 2.00 -15.65 10.48
N VAL A 177 2.64 -14.58 10.94
CA VAL A 177 3.44 -13.70 10.09
C VAL A 177 4.82 -14.33 9.91
N GLU A 178 5.11 -14.80 8.70
CA GLU A 178 6.34 -15.55 8.40
C GLU A 178 7.38 -14.73 7.64
N ASP A 179 6.95 -13.63 7.02
CA ASP A 179 7.83 -12.74 6.27
C ASP A 179 7.31 -11.29 6.30
N SER A 180 8.15 -10.35 5.85
CA SER A 180 7.82 -8.92 5.83
C SER A 180 6.72 -8.56 4.82
N ALA A 181 6.55 -9.34 3.74
CA ALA A 181 5.51 -9.09 2.75
C ALA A 181 4.12 -9.41 3.32
N GLN A 182 4.01 -10.49 4.10
CA GLN A 182 2.81 -10.85 4.85
C GLN A 182 2.46 -9.78 5.90
N LEU A 183 3.46 -9.27 6.64
CA LEU A 183 3.23 -8.19 7.58
C LEU A 183 2.74 -6.91 6.88
N ARG A 184 3.34 -6.54 5.74
CA ARG A 184 2.91 -5.38 4.95
C ARG A 184 1.48 -5.54 4.43
N LEU A 185 1.10 -6.74 3.97
CA LEU A 185 -0.28 -7.03 3.57
C LEU A 185 -1.23 -6.84 4.75
N MET A 186 -0.88 -7.36 5.94
CA MET A 186 -1.67 -7.23 7.15
C MET A 186 -1.85 -5.79 7.58
N MET A 187 -0.76 -5.01 7.62
CA MET A 187 -0.82 -3.58 7.93
C MET A 187 -1.67 -2.80 6.92
N ASN A 188 -1.52 -3.08 5.63
CA ASN A 188 -2.34 -2.42 4.60
C ASN A 188 -3.83 -2.72 4.78
N LEU A 189 -4.18 -3.97 5.09
CA LEU A 189 -5.56 -4.37 5.34
C LEU A 189 -6.10 -3.71 6.62
N TYR A 190 -5.35 -3.76 7.72
CA TYR A 190 -5.76 -3.14 8.98
C TYR A 190 -5.92 -1.62 8.84
N ARG A 191 -5.03 -0.96 8.09
CA ARG A 191 -5.14 0.49 7.81
C ARG A 191 -6.44 0.82 7.09
N ARG A 192 -6.76 0.07 6.02
CA ARG A 192 -7.98 0.24 5.23
C ARG A 192 -9.25 0.00 6.04
N GLN A 193 -9.18 -0.89 7.03
CA GLN A 193 -10.31 -1.22 7.90
C GLN A 193 -10.34 -0.44 9.23
N GLY A 194 -9.42 0.50 9.45
CA GLY A 194 -9.33 1.27 10.69
C GLY A 194 -8.92 0.46 11.93
N GLN A 195 -8.33 -0.73 11.76
CA GLN A 195 -7.95 -1.65 12.84
C GLN A 195 -6.57 -1.29 13.44
N LYS A 196 -6.45 -0.07 13.98
CA LYS A 196 -5.19 0.45 14.52
C LYS A 196 -4.64 -0.38 15.67
N LYS A 197 -5.51 -0.79 16.60
CA LYS A 197 -5.13 -1.60 17.78
C LYS A 197 -4.54 -2.95 17.39
N ASP A 198 -5.17 -3.65 16.45
CA ASP A 198 -4.66 -4.92 15.92
C ASP A 198 -3.34 -4.75 15.16
N MET A 199 -3.15 -3.61 14.50
CA MET A 199 -1.88 -3.29 13.84
C MET A 199 -0.74 -3.08 14.84
N ILE A 200 -1.03 -2.39 15.93
CA ILE A 200 -0.09 -2.25 17.05
C ILE A 200 0.24 -3.61 17.64
N GLU A 201 -0.77 -4.43 17.95
CA GLU A 201 -0.59 -5.79 18.50
C GLU A 201 0.32 -6.64 17.60
N ALA A 202 0.10 -6.59 16.28
CA ALA A 202 0.93 -7.29 15.31
C ALA A 202 2.40 -6.82 15.33
N LEU A 203 2.65 -5.52 15.35
CA LEU A 203 4.01 -4.95 15.39
C LEU A 203 4.69 -5.21 16.75
N ASP A 204 3.94 -5.17 17.85
CA ASP A 204 4.44 -5.43 19.19
C ASP A 204 4.79 -6.90 19.43
N SER A 205 4.16 -7.82 18.69
CA SER A 205 4.46 -9.26 18.76
C SER A 205 5.92 -9.63 18.39
N PHE A 206 6.70 -8.68 17.87
CA PHE A 206 8.12 -8.84 17.54
C PHE A 206 9.07 -8.20 18.57
N LYS A 207 8.60 -7.38 19.52
CA LYS A 207 9.44 -6.62 20.46
C LYS A 207 10.37 -7.51 21.29
N ASP A 208 9.86 -8.64 21.75
CA ASP A 208 10.59 -9.53 22.66
C ASP A 208 11.35 -10.67 21.94
N LYS A 209 11.21 -10.76 20.60
CA LYS A 209 11.80 -11.84 19.79
C LYS A 209 13.19 -11.45 19.27
N LYS A 210 14.10 -11.06 20.17
CA LYS A 210 15.42 -10.50 19.80
C LYS A 210 16.27 -11.42 18.93
N ASP A 211 16.10 -12.73 19.01
CA ASP A 211 16.85 -13.71 18.22
C ASP A 211 16.19 -14.10 16.90
N ASP A 212 14.93 -13.73 16.70
CA ASP A 212 14.18 -14.06 15.48
C ASP A 212 14.64 -13.20 14.30
N LYS A 213 14.95 -13.86 13.17
CA LYS A 213 15.46 -13.18 11.97
C LYS A 213 14.46 -12.18 11.41
N LEU A 214 13.17 -12.51 11.42
CA LEU A 214 12.12 -11.64 10.93
C LEU A 214 11.90 -10.47 11.90
N ALA A 215 11.92 -10.69 13.21
CA ALA A 215 11.86 -9.64 14.21
C ALA A 215 13.02 -8.64 14.05
N LYS A 216 14.26 -9.12 13.91
CA LYS A 216 15.42 -8.27 13.60
C LYS A 216 15.21 -7.48 12.30
N GLN A 217 14.67 -8.11 11.26
CA GLN A 217 14.37 -7.42 10.00
C GLN A 217 13.32 -6.32 10.20
N ILE A 218 12.23 -6.60 10.91
CA ILE A 218 11.13 -5.65 11.14
C ILE A 218 11.60 -4.48 12.00
N ILE A 219 12.28 -4.76 13.11
CA ILE A 219 12.80 -3.73 14.04
C ILE A 219 13.77 -2.80 13.30
N ASN A 220 14.58 -3.33 12.39
CA ASN A 220 15.57 -2.57 11.62
C ASN A 220 15.03 -1.96 10.31
N ASP A 221 13.77 -2.19 9.95
CA ASP A 221 13.15 -1.68 8.72
C ASP A 221 12.33 -0.42 9.07
N TRP A 222 12.92 0.75 8.77
CA TRP A 222 12.40 2.06 9.14
C TRP A 222 10.90 2.27 8.83
N PRO A 223 10.38 1.91 7.64
CA PRO A 223 8.95 1.92 7.37
C PRO A 223 8.05 1.31 8.46
N PHE A 224 8.44 0.20 9.09
CA PHE A 224 7.64 -0.41 10.17
C PHE A 224 7.71 0.42 11.45
N THR A 225 8.91 0.85 11.83
CA THR A 225 9.13 1.68 13.02
C THR A 225 8.43 3.03 12.91
N ARG A 226 8.50 3.68 11.75
CA ARG A 226 7.81 4.93 11.48
C ARG A 226 6.29 4.80 11.57
N GLU A 227 5.72 3.74 10.98
CA GLU A 227 4.28 3.48 11.11
C GLU A 227 3.90 3.21 12.58
N LYS A 228 4.73 2.46 13.31
CA LYS A 228 4.51 2.17 14.73
C LYS A 228 4.42 3.44 15.58
N ILE A 229 5.34 4.39 15.36
CA ILE A 229 5.30 5.71 16.02
C ILE A 229 3.97 6.41 15.74
N GLN A 230 3.55 6.47 14.48
CA GLN A 230 2.30 7.12 14.09
C GLN A 230 1.07 6.44 14.70
N LEU A 231 1.07 5.11 14.79
CA LEU A 231 0.00 4.35 15.44
C LEU A 231 -0.07 4.61 16.94
N TYR A 232 1.07 4.67 17.62
CA TYR A 232 1.09 5.00 19.04
C TYR A 232 0.57 6.40 19.33
N ILE A 233 0.93 7.39 18.52
CA ILE A 233 0.34 8.75 18.59
C ILE A 233 -1.18 8.67 18.39
N ALA A 234 -1.63 7.96 17.35
CA ALA A 234 -3.04 7.90 16.98
C ALA A 234 -3.93 7.15 18.00
N GLU A 235 -3.36 6.27 18.81
CA GLU A 235 -4.04 5.50 19.86
C GLU A 235 -3.66 5.97 21.28
N SER A 236 -3.00 7.13 21.41
CA SER A 236 -2.61 7.73 22.69
C SER A 236 -1.77 6.80 23.60
N ARG A 237 -0.89 5.98 23.00
CA ARG A 237 0.04 5.09 23.72
C ARG A 237 1.32 5.83 24.08
N TRP A 238 1.21 6.78 25.01
CA TRP A 238 2.28 7.72 25.31
C TRP A 238 3.52 7.08 25.93
N GLN A 239 3.35 6.12 26.86
CA GLN A 239 4.50 5.43 27.47
C GLN A 239 5.27 4.61 26.43
N GLU A 240 4.59 3.82 25.62
CA GLU A 240 5.25 2.99 24.60
C GLU A 240 5.89 3.85 23.50
N LEU A 241 5.26 4.99 23.16
CA LEU A 241 5.84 5.98 22.25
C LEU A 241 7.12 6.60 22.82
N PHE A 242 7.09 6.98 24.09
CA PHE A 242 8.23 7.55 24.80
C PHE A 242 9.39 6.57 24.81
N ASP A 243 9.17 5.34 25.31
CA ASP A 243 10.19 4.29 25.39
C ASP A 243 10.81 4.02 24.01
N LEU A 244 9.97 3.94 22.97
CA LEU A 244 10.43 3.70 21.60
C LEU A 244 11.30 4.85 21.09
N CYS A 245 10.82 6.10 21.15
CA CYS A 245 11.57 7.24 20.62
C CYS A 245 12.85 7.50 21.40
N SER A 246 12.81 7.39 22.73
CA SER A 246 14.00 7.48 23.60
C SER A 246 15.05 6.42 23.24
N SER A 247 14.62 5.17 22.98
CA SER A 247 15.55 4.11 22.56
C SER A 247 16.18 4.37 21.18
N LEU A 248 15.43 4.97 20.25
CA LEU A 248 15.91 5.30 18.90
C LEU A 248 16.89 6.48 18.91
N LEU A 249 16.73 7.41 19.85
CA LEU A 249 17.57 8.60 20.00
C LEU A 249 18.82 8.38 20.88
N GLY A 250 18.86 7.30 21.67
CA GLY A 250 19.96 7.00 22.58
C GLY A 250 21.31 6.76 21.89
N GLU A 251 22.42 7.02 22.59
CA GLU A 251 23.80 6.96 22.05
C GLU A 251 24.22 5.57 21.54
N ASN A 252 23.58 4.51 22.05
CA ASN A 252 23.80 3.12 21.63
C ASN A 252 22.86 2.69 20.50
N SER A 253 22.17 3.62 19.83
CA SER A 253 21.25 3.35 18.73
C SER A 253 22.01 2.80 17.51
N VAL A 254 22.12 1.47 17.53
CA VAL A 254 22.46 0.50 16.49
C VAL A 254 23.38 1.00 15.38
N GLU A 255 24.66 0.60 15.42
CA GLU A 255 25.54 0.57 14.24
C GLU A 255 24.81 -0.19 13.11
N GLY A 256 24.41 0.51 12.03
CA GLY A 256 23.74 -0.11 10.89
C GLY A 256 22.66 0.74 10.22
N ALA A 257 21.66 0.08 9.63
CA ALA A 257 20.63 0.67 8.76
C ALA A 257 19.73 1.72 9.45
N LEU A 258 19.64 1.69 10.78
CA LEU A 258 18.88 2.66 11.58
C LEU A 258 19.71 3.90 12.02
N SER A 259 20.97 4.01 11.62
CA SER A 259 21.82 5.18 11.95
C SER A 259 21.22 6.53 11.50
N ARG A 260 20.33 6.51 10.50
CA ARG A 260 19.63 7.72 10.01
C ARG A 260 18.31 8.02 10.72
N VAL A 261 17.88 7.20 11.68
CA VAL A 261 16.60 7.38 12.37
C VAL A 261 16.60 8.65 13.23
N ARG A 262 17.76 9.04 13.78
CA ARG A 262 17.91 10.31 14.51
C ARG A 262 17.70 11.56 13.63
N ASP A 263 17.71 11.40 12.30
CA ASP A 263 17.45 12.47 11.32
C ASP A 263 15.98 12.51 10.85
N ASP A 264 15.08 11.68 11.41
CA ASP A 264 13.66 11.72 11.07
C ASP A 264 12.87 12.48 12.15
N TRP A 265 12.24 13.59 11.74
CA TRP A 265 11.40 14.43 12.62
C TRP A 265 10.30 13.63 13.32
N VAL A 266 9.79 12.54 12.73
CA VAL A 266 8.73 11.72 13.35
C VAL A 266 9.16 11.16 14.71
N VAL A 267 10.45 10.87 14.90
CA VAL A 267 10.97 10.38 16.19
C VAL A 267 11.00 11.49 17.23
N TRP A 268 11.48 12.67 16.85
CA TRP A 268 11.59 13.84 17.72
C TRP A 268 10.22 14.40 18.11
N ASP A 269 9.31 14.54 17.15
CA ASP A 269 7.92 14.92 17.37
C ASP A 269 7.19 13.91 18.26
N GLY A 270 7.39 12.61 18.00
CA GLY A 270 6.86 11.52 18.81
C GLY A 270 7.32 11.60 20.26
N LEU A 271 8.62 11.82 20.48
CA LEU A 271 9.18 12.00 21.82
C LEU A 271 8.61 13.23 22.52
N ALA A 272 8.60 14.39 21.86
CA ALA A 272 8.11 15.64 22.45
C ALA A 272 6.64 15.54 22.86
N LYS A 273 5.80 14.91 22.02
CA LYS A 273 4.39 14.63 22.32
C LYS A 273 4.23 13.68 23.51
N ALA A 274 4.99 12.59 23.54
CA ALA A 274 4.92 11.63 24.63
C ALA A 274 5.38 12.23 25.97
N ALA A 275 6.51 12.94 25.96
CA ALA A 275 7.09 13.62 27.12
C ALA A 275 6.10 14.63 27.73
N SER A 276 5.51 15.50 26.90
CA SER A 276 4.46 16.44 27.33
C SER A 276 3.28 15.72 28.00
N LYS A 277 2.78 14.63 27.40
CA LYS A 277 1.64 13.87 27.93
C LYS A 277 1.95 13.08 29.20
N LEU A 278 3.21 12.76 29.45
CA LEU A 278 3.67 12.05 30.65
C LEU A 278 4.14 13.01 31.75
N GLY A 279 4.27 14.31 31.47
CA GLY A 279 4.86 15.29 32.39
C GLY A 279 6.38 15.17 32.51
N GLU A 280 7.04 14.60 31.50
CA GLU A 280 8.49 14.36 31.44
C GLU A 280 9.20 15.39 30.53
N GLU A 281 8.91 16.68 30.73
CA GLU A 281 9.32 17.75 29.80
C GLU A 281 10.85 17.93 29.66
N ASP A 282 11.63 17.50 30.66
CA ASP A 282 13.10 17.61 30.67
C ASP A 282 13.84 16.43 30.01
N VAL A 283 13.13 15.49 29.36
CA VAL A 283 13.73 14.22 28.91
C VAL A 283 14.15 14.22 27.43
N ILE A 284 14.13 15.36 26.74
CA ILE A 284 14.69 15.46 25.39
C ILE A 284 16.21 15.20 25.48
N PRO A 285 16.75 14.14 24.83
CA PRO A 285 18.16 13.80 24.93
C PRO A 285 19.06 14.94 24.47
N ALA A 286 20.14 15.17 25.22
CA ALA A 286 21.17 16.11 24.79
C ALA A 286 21.81 15.67 23.47
N VAL A 287 22.18 16.64 22.66
CA VAL A 287 22.89 16.43 21.39
C VAL A 287 24.38 16.42 21.66
N ASN A 288 25.11 15.48 21.06
CA ASN A 288 26.57 15.38 21.22
C ASN A 288 27.30 16.34 20.28
N GLU A 289 28.55 16.70 20.64
CA GLU A 289 29.38 17.55 19.76
C GLU A 289 29.58 16.95 18.37
N LYS A 290 29.63 15.62 18.30
CA LYS A 290 29.79 14.81 17.07
C LYS A 290 28.54 14.75 16.19
N ASP A 291 27.37 15.11 16.72
CA ASP A 291 26.13 15.09 15.94
C ASP A 291 26.18 16.19 14.87
N ASP A 292 25.68 15.85 13.68
CA ASP A 292 25.65 16.77 12.56
C ASP A 292 24.60 17.89 12.78
N TRP A 293 24.62 18.88 11.88
CA TRP A 293 23.70 20.01 11.97
C TRP A 293 22.22 19.60 11.87
N ARG A 294 21.90 18.46 11.25
CA ARG A 294 20.49 18.03 11.10
C ARG A 294 19.94 17.54 12.43
N ILE A 295 20.68 16.71 13.15
CA ILE A 295 20.28 16.25 14.49
C ILE A 295 20.16 17.46 15.44
N LYS A 296 21.12 18.40 15.40
CA LYS A 296 21.07 19.64 16.21
C LYS A 296 19.82 20.45 15.91
N ARG A 297 19.51 20.66 14.62
CA ARG A 297 18.28 21.33 14.17
C ARG A 297 17.04 20.64 14.70
N LEU A 298 16.91 19.32 14.52
CA LEU A 298 15.73 18.57 14.96
C LEU A 298 15.57 18.59 16.48
N HIS A 299 16.66 18.55 17.24
CA HIS A 299 16.62 18.70 18.68
C HIS A 299 16.12 20.10 19.11
N THR A 300 16.62 21.18 18.50
CA THR A 300 16.13 22.54 18.83
C THR A 300 14.65 22.69 18.44
N MET A 301 14.21 22.10 17.32
CA MET A 301 12.79 22.00 16.96
C MET A 301 11.98 21.20 18.00
N ALA A 302 12.52 20.09 18.51
CA ALA A 302 11.85 19.27 19.51
C ALA A 302 11.64 20.01 20.83
N LYS A 303 12.63 20.82 21.25
CA LYS A 303 12.51 21.70 22.43
C LYS A 303 11.44 22.76 22.25
N LEU A 304 11.40 23.39 21.07
CA LEU A 304 10.35 24.33 20.72
C LEU A 304 8.97 23.66 20.76
N GLN A 305 8.84 22.48 20.14
CA GLN A 305 7.63 21.68 20.17
C GLN A 305 7.20 21.31 21.59
N ALA A 306 8.13 20.89 22.46
CA ALA A 306 7.83 20.57 23.85
C ALA A 306 7.34 21.80 24.62
N THR A 307 7.90 22.99 24.37
CA THR A 307 7.42 24.26 24.94
C THR A 307 5.97 24.53 24.55
N VAL A 308 5.63 24.32 23.28
CA VAL A 308 4.26 24.49 22.74
C VAL A 308 3.29 23.45 23.29
N LEU A 309 3.77 22.22 23.52
CA LEU A 309 2.95 21.13 24.03
C LEU A 309 2.88 21.10 25.56
N SER A 310 3.72 21.85 26.28
CA SER A 310 3.77 21.83 27.75
C SER A 310 2.38 22.01 28.34
N GLU A 311 1.96 21.03 29.14
CA GLU A 311 0.69 21.05 29.87
C GLU A 311 0.90 21.57 31.30
N ALA A 312 2.16 21.62 31.76
CA ALA A 312 2.52 22.20 33.05
C ALA A 312 2.22 23.71 33.10
N GLU A 313 2.35 24.42 31.97
CA GLU A 313 2.01 25.83 31.87
C GLU A 313 0.53 26.03 31.51
N THR A 314 -0.27 26.39 32.51
CA THR A 314 -1.71 26.64 32.34
C THR A 314 -2.01 28.08 31.93
N ASP A 315 -1.07 29.00 32.13
CA ASP A 315 -1.22 30.40 31.74
C ASP A 315 -0.89 30.58 30.24
N PRO A 316 -1.87 30.97 29.40
CA PRO A 316 -1.66 31.11 27.97
C PRO A 316 -0.65 32.22 27.61
N ASP A 317 -0.52 33.25 28.44
CA ASP A 317 0.40 34.36 28.17
C ASP A 317 1.83 33.93 28.46
N VAL A 318 2.06 33.24 29.59
CA VAL A 318 3.37 32.69 29.94
C VAL A 318 3.81 31.65 28.91
N LYS A 319 2.89 30.79 28.47
CA LYS A 319 3.16 29.78 27.43
C LYS A 319 3.52 30.41 26.09
N SER A 320 2.79 31.46 25.70
CA SER A 320 3.08 32.21 24.47
C SER A 320 4.44 32.90 24.55
N GLN A 321 4.81 33.48 25.69
CA GLN A 321 6.12 34.10 25.91
C GLN A 321 7.26 33.07 25.85
N LYS A 322 7.12 31.92 26.50
CA LYS A 322 8.11 30.83 26.42
C LYS A 322 8.27 30.33 24.99
N THR A 323 7.16 30.12 24.29
CA THR A 323 7.17 29.70 22.87
C THR A 323 7.86 30.73 21.98
N LEU A 324 7.55 32.01 22.17
CA LEU A 324 8.21 33.13 21.47
C LEU A 324 9.71 33.16 21.74
N GLN A 325 10.13 32.97 22.99
CA GLN A 325 11.54 32.96 23.36
C GLN A 325 12.28 31.77 22.71
N SER A 326 11.73 30.56 22.79
CA SER A 326 12.28 29.38 22.11
C SER A 326 12.34 29.56 20.58
N ALA A 327 11.35 30.23 19.99
CA ALA A 327 11.32 30.56 18.57
C ALA A 327 12.44 31.56 18.21
N LYS A 328 12.65 32.61 19.00
CA LYS A 328 13.76 33.57 18.81
C LYS A 328 15.12 32.86 18.88
N GLU A 329 15.32 31.98 19.85
CA GLU A 329 16.55 31.20 20.00
C GLU A 329 16.82 30.29 18.79
N PHE A 330 15.81 29.57 18.32
CA PHE A 330 15.91 28.76 17.10
C PHE A 330 16.26 29.63 15.89
N PHE A 331 15.60 30.78 15.72
CA PHE A 331 15.89 31.69 14.61
C PHE A 331 17.34 32.18 14.65
N VAL A 332 17.83 32.65 15.79
CA VAL A 332 19.23 33.13 15.91
C VAL A 332 20.24 32.07 15.51
N GLU A 333 20.01 30.82 15.89
CA GLU A 333 20.89 29.69 15.58
C GLU A 333 20.82 29.30 14.09
N TRP A 334 19.64 29.32 13.47
CA TRP A 334 19.41 28.74 12.14
C TRP A 334 19.13 29.74 11.02
N GLN A 335 19.06 31.05 11.28
CA GLN A 335 18.66 32.10 10.31
C GLN A 335 19.47 32.12 9.01
N SER A 336 20.72 31.63 9.01
CA SER A 336 21.55 31.55 7.81
C SER A 336 21.13 30.43 6.84
N TYR A 337 20.23 29.54 7.25
CA TYR A 337 19.83 28.37 6.48
C TYR A 337 18.45 28.54 5.83
N PRO A 338 18.25 28.10 4.58
CA PRO A 338 16.97 28.26 3.86
C PRO A 338 15.76 27.58 4.53
N PHE A 339 15.99 26.55 5.36
CA PHE A 339 14.91 25.82 6.04
C PHE A 339 14.38 26.53 7.28
N CYS A 340 15.11 27.51 7.83
CA CYS A 340 14.81 28.12 9.13
C CYS A 340 13.36 28.61 9.22
N TYR A 341 12.91 29.36 8.21
CA TYR A 341 11.55 29.88 8.17
C TYR A 341 10.51 28.75 8.08
N GLY A 342 10.75 27.75 7.23
CA GLY A 342 9.83 26.63 7.05
C GLY A 342 9.58 25.85 8.34
N ASP A 343 10.62 25.68 9.16
CA ASP A 343 10.52 24.93 10.42
C ASP A 343 9.82 25.70 11.54
N ILE A 344 10.08 27.01 11.63
CA ILE A 344 9.58 27.82 12.74
C ILE A 344 8.16 28.35 12.50
N LYS A 345 7.73 28.39 11.23
CA LYS A 345 6.49 29.04 10.81
C LYS A 345 5.27 28.58 11.60
N GLU A 346 5.06 27.27 11.74
CA GLU A 346 3.88 26.74 12.42
C GLU A 346 3.83 27.17 13.90
N PHE A 347 4.98 27.34 14.54
CA PHE A 347 5.04 27.79 15.94
C PHE A 347 4.71 29.27 16.07
N VAL A 348 5.22 30.10 15.15
CA VAL A 348 5.01 31.55 15.17
C VAL A 348 3.60 31.93 14.72
N ASP A 349 3.06 31.27 13.69
CA ASP A 349 1.72 31.55 13.16
C ASP A 349 0.62 31.30 14.23
N ASN A 350 0.90 30.43 15.21
CA ASN A 350 0.00 30.12 16.32
C ASN A 350 0.14 31.06 17.54
N LEU A 351 1.11 31.97 17.55
CA LEU A 351 1.27 32.97 18.62
C LEU A 351 0.22 34.09 18.52
N PRO A 352 -0.10 34.79 19.62
CA PRO A 352 -0.89 36.02 19.58
C PRO A 352 -0.25 37.09 18.68
N SER A 353 -1.06 37.96 18.07
CA SER A 353 -0.59 38.99 17.13
C SER A 353 0.54 39.86 17.69
N GLU A 354 0.49 40.22 18.97
CA GLU A 354 1.54 41.01 19.62
C GLU A 354 2.90 40.27 19.65
N ALA A 355 2.87 38.98 20.00
CA ALA A 355 4.05 38.12 20.02
C ALA A 355 4.60 37.86 18.61
N GLN A 356 3.73 37.76 17.60
CA GLN A 356 4.15 37.69 16.20
C GLN A 356 4.89 38.97 15.77
N GLN A 357 4.39 40.15 16.14
CA GLN A 357 5.05 41.43 15.85
C GLN A 357 6.41 41.53 16.56
N ASP A 358 6.50 41.08 17.81
CA ASP A 358 7.77 41.03 18.53
C ASP A 358 8.77 40.09 17.85
N PHE A 359 8.33 38.92 17.37
CA PHE A 359 9.18 38.03 16.57
C PHE A 359 9.66 38.69 15.27
N LEU A 360 8.79 39.37 14.53
CA LEU A 360 9.16 40.09 13.30
C LEU A 360 10.14 41.23 13.55
N GLY A 361 9.98 41.96 14.66
CA GLY A 361 10.94 42.96 15.12
C GLY A 361 12.32 42.34 15.35
N HIS A 362 12.36 41.21 16.08
CA HIS A 362 13.59 40.47 16.34
C HIS A 362 14.29 39.96 15.06
N VAL A 363 13.52 39.46 14.09
CA VAL A 363 14.04 39.02 12.78
C VAL A 363 14.66 40.19 12.01
N SER A 364 13.99 41.35 12.03
CA SER A 364 14.46 42.57 11.35
C SER A 364 15.78 43.07 11.95
N ASP A 365 15.87 43.12 13.28
CA ASP A 365 17.07 43.55 14.00
C ASP A 365 18.26 42.60 13.78
N SER A 366 17.99 41.30 13.71
CA SER A 366 19.01 40.27 13.51
C SER A 366 19.55 40.25 12.08
N SER A 367 18.68 40.48 11.08
CA SER A 367 19.05 40.53 9.67
C SER A 367 19.94 41.73 9.31
N LEU A 368 19.87 42.81 10.11
CA LEU A 368 20.67 44.03 9.93
C LEU A 368 22.09 43.93 10.51
N ARG A 369 22.42 42.86 11.25
CA ARG A 369 23.78 42.61 11.74
C ARG A 369 24.54 41.78 10.71
N PRO A 370 25.51 42.33 9.96
CA PRO A 370 26.32 41.53 9.05
C PRO A 370 27.02 40.44 9.84
N SER A 371 26.74 39.17 9.50
CA SER A 371 27.46 38.02 10.03
C SER A 371 28.95 38.23 9.81
N LYS A 372 29.73 38.28 10.90
CA LYS A 372 31.19 38.27 10.77
C LYS A 372 31.57 37.02 9.95
N PRO A 373 32.39 37.16 8.89
CA PRO A 373 32.77 36.01 8.10
C PRO A 373 33.54 35.04 8.99
N ASP A 374 33.12 33.77 9.02
CA ASP A 374 33.80 32.69 9.70
C ASP A 374 35.23 32.55 9.17
N ALA A 375 36.17 33.16 9.89
CA ALA A 375 37.58 32.94 9.75
C ALA A 375 37.92 31.55 10.30
N LYS A 376 37.79 30.51 9.45
CA LYS A 376 38.66 29.31 9.35
C LYS A 376 37.98 28.24 8.51
N ARG A 377 38.01 28.38 7.18
CA ARG A 377 38.16 27.21 6.30
C ARG A 377 39.64 26.88 6.23
N SER A 378 40.05 25.86 7.00
CA SER A 378 41.35 25.24 6.86
C SER A 378 41.46 24.62 5.46
N ALA A 379 42.24 25.25 4.60
CA ALA A 379 42.78 24.64 3.41
C ALA A 379 43.82 23.59 3.84
N LYS A 380 43.44 22.31 3.76
CA LYS A 380 44.20 21.05 3.76
C LYS A 380 43.09 19.99 3.69
N ASP A 381 42.83 19.27 2.61
CA ASP A 381 43.73 18.59 1.70
C ASP A 381 43.10 18.44 0.31
N VAL A 382 43.86 18.78 -0.73
CA VAL A 382 43.73 18.18 -2.07
C VAL A 382 45.12 17.66 -2.43
N LYS A 383 45.31 16.37 -2.22
CA LYS A 383 46.11 15.49 -3.08
C LYS A 383 45.64 14.06 -2.91
#